data_AF-A0A6B3GGY7-F1
#
_entry.id   AF-A0A6B3GGY7-F1
#
_cell.length_a   1.000
_cell.length_b   1.000
_cell.length_c   1.000
_cell.angle_alpha   90.00
_cell.angle_beta   90.00
_cell.angle_gamma   90.00
#
_symmetry.space_group_name_H-M   'P 1'
#
loop_
_entity.id
_entity.type
_entity.pdbx_description
1 polymer ?
#
loop_
_entity_poly.entity_id
_entity_poly.type
_entity_poly.pdbx_seq_one_letter_code
_entity_poly.pdbx_strand_id
1 'polypeptide(L)' 'MTLSTTRRVSAPQILDRCRELVRPALVESVGRLHPWHAETAAFSLGWRGT' A
#
# COMPACT_ATOMS: atom_id res chain seq x y z
N MET A 1 20.88 10.47 32.19
CA MET A 1 20.90 10.01 30.79
C MET A 1 19.54 9.46 30.44
N THR A 2 18.68 10.27 29.81
CA THR A 2 17.36 9.85 29.34
C THR A 2 17.53 8.96 28.11
N LEU A 3 17.27 7.67 28.25
CA LEU A 3 17.29 6.73 27.14
C LEU A 3 16.17 7.11 26.17
N SER A 4 16.54 7.63 25.00
CA SER A 4 15.63 7.71 23.86
C SER A 4 15.40 6.28 23.37
N THR A 5 14.44 5.60 23.96
CA THR A 5 13.96 4.31 23.45
C THR A 5 13.16 4.59 22.18
N THR A 6 13.86 4.69 21.05
CA THR A 6 13.21 4.45 19.76
C THR A 6 12.69 3.02 19.83
N ARG A 7 11.37 2.87 20.05
CA ARG A 7 10.70 1.58 19.94
C ARG A 7 11.10 0.98 18.60
N ARG A 8 11.89 -0.10 18.60
CA ARG A 8 12.29 -0.78 17.37
C ARG A 8 11.02 -1.33 16.73
N VAL A 9 10.62 -0.70 15.63
CA VAL A 9 9.51 -1.16 14.80
C VAL A 9 9.99 -2.41 14.08
N SER A 10 9.20 -3.49 14.12
CA SER A 10 9.54 -4.73 13.43
C SER A 10 9.39 -4.57 11.91
N ALA A 11 10.09 -5.40 11.13
CA ALA A 11 9.96 -5.36 9.67
C ALA A 11 8.51 -5.49 9.17
N PRO A 12 7.66 -6.39 9.73
CA PRO A 12 6.24 -6.43 9.38
C PRO A 12 5.51 -5.09 9.62
N GLN A 13 5.74 -4.46 10.77
CA GLN A 13 5.10 -3.17 11.10
C GLN A 13 5.53 -2.04 10.16
N ILE A 14 6.79 -2.02 9.72
CA ILE A 14 7.27 -1.05 8.72
C ILE A 14 6.58 -1.30 7.38
N LEU A 15 6.51 -2.55 6.93
CA LEU A 15 5.92 -2.91 5.64
C LEU A 15 4.40 -2.63 5.61
N ASP A 16 3.69 -2.90 6.71
CA ASP A 16 2.28 -2.57 6.83
C ASP A 16 2.06 -1.06 6.73
N ARG A 17 2.88 -0.28 7.44
CA ARG A 17 2.81 1.19 7.35
C ARG A 17 3.09 1.70 5.94
N CYS A 18 4.08 1.14 5.25
CA CYS A 18 4.37 1.50 3.86
C CYS A 18 3.18 1.19 2.94
N ARG A 19 2.52 0.03 3.12
CA ARG A 19 1.33 -0.33 2.33
C ARG A 19 0.16 0.62 2.60
N GLU A 20 -0.09 0.96 3.86
CA GLU A 20 -1.13 1.94 4.23
C GLU A 20 -0.91 3.30 3.55
N LEU A 21 0.33 3.75 3.50
CA LEU A 21 0.71 5.02 2.88
C LEU A 21 0.57 4.99 1.36
N VAL A 22 0.99 3.90 0.71
CA VAL A 22 1.02 3.80 -0.75
C VAL A 22 -0.34 3.45 -1.34
N ARG A 23 -1.15 2.65 -0.64
CA ARG A 23 -2.38 2.09 -1.21
C ARG A 23 -3.38 3.13 -1.73
N PRO A 24 -3.65 4.26 -1.05
CA PRO A 24 -4.57 5.28 -1.56
C PRO A 24 -4.12 5.87 -2.90
N ALA A 25 -2.85 6.28 -2.99
CA ALA A 25 -2.28 6.86 -4.21
C ALA A 25 -2.21 5.84 -5.34
N LEU A 26 -1.95 4.57 -5.03
CA LEU A 26 -1.94 3.50 -6.02
C LEU A 26 -3.34 3.24 -6.58
N VAL A 27 -4.37 3.19 -5.73
CA VAL A 27 -5.77 3.04 -6.16
C VAL A 27 -6.19 4.20 -7.06
N GLU A 28 -5.87 5.42 -6.67
CA GLU A 28 -6.14 6.61 -7.48
C GLU A 28 -5.44 6.54 -8.84
N SER A 29 -4.16 6.16 -8.85
CA SER A 29 -3.37 6.05 -10.09
C SER A 29 -3.94 4.99 -11.03
N VAL A 30 -4.34 3.83 -10.51
CA VAL A 30 -5.00 2.78 -11.29
C VAL A 30 -6.36 3.24 -11.82
N GLY A 31 -7.14 3.98 -11.02
CA GLY A 31 -8.42 4.53 -11.45
C GLY A 31 -8.34 5.58 -12.56
N ARG A 32 -7.18 6.20 -12.75
CA ARG A 32 -6.92 7.17 -13.84
C ARG A 32 -6.49 6.50 -15.15
N LEU A 33 -6.21 5.20 -15.15
CA LEU A 33 -5.91 4.46 -16.37
C LEU A 33 -7.15 4.35 -17.26
N HIS A 34 -6.94 4.11 -18.56
CA HIS A 34 -8.04 3.74 -19.46
C HIS A 34 -8.78 2.50 -18.89
N PRO A 35 -10.13 2.43 -18.96
CA PRO A 35 -10.93 1.44 -18.24
C PRO A 35 -10.43 -0.01 -18.36
N TRP A 36 -10.11 -0.47 -19.58
CA TRP A 36 -9.56 -1.81 -19.80
C TRP A 36 -8.24 -2.08 -19.03
N HIS A 37 -7.35 -1.09 -18.96
CA HIS A 37 -6.09 -1.20 -18.23
C HIS A 37 -6.29 -1.11 -16.72
N ALA A 38 -7.22 -0.29 -16.25
CA ALA A 38 -7.60 -0.22 -14.84
C ALA A 38 -8.12 -1.59 -14.35
N GLU A 39 -8.96 -2.27 -15.16
CA GLU A 39 -9.45 -3.61 -14.86
C GLU A 39 -8.33 -4.64 -14.80
N THR A 40 -7.42 -4.61 -15.79
CA THR A 40 -6.27 -5.52 -15.83
C THR A 40 -5.36 -5.32 -14.62
N ALA A 41 -5.04 -4.07 -14.30
CA ALA A 41 -4.21 -3.73 -13.15
C ALA A 41 -4.88 -4.14 -11.83
N ALA A 42 -6.17 -3.87 -11.67
CA ALA A 42 -6.92 -4.26 -10.47
C ALA A 42 -6.97 -5.79 -10.29
N PHE A 43 -7.11 -6.54 -11.38
CA PHE A 43 -7.03 -8.01 -11.35
C PHE A 43 -5.64 -8.49 -10.92
N SER A 44 -4.55 -8.00 -11.53
CA SER A 44 -3.19 -8.38 -11.16
C SER A 44 -2.80 -8.01 -9.72
N LEU A 45 -3.39 -6.93 -9.18
CA LEU A 45 -3.21 -6.50 -7.80
C LEU A 45 -4.10 -7.25 -6.79
N GLY A 46 -4.93 -8.18 -7.26
CA GLY A 46 -5.82 -8.97 -6.40
C GLY A 46 -6.97 -8.17 -5.78
N TRP A 47 -7.34 -7.03 -6.36
CA TRP A 47 -8.40 -6.16 -5.82
C TRP A 47 -9.82 -6.61 -6.20
N ARG A 48 -9.96 -7.58 -7.12
CA ARG A 48 -11.24 -8.19 -7.45
C ARG A 48 -11.35 -9.55 -6.73
N GLY A 49 -12.31 -9.69 -5.80
CA GLY A 49 -12.62 -10.95 -5.13
C GLY A 49 -12.63 -10.96 -3.59
N THR A 50 -12.73 -9.79 -2.93
CA THR A 50 -13.01 -9.64 -1.48
C THR A 50 -14.16 -8.68 -1.29
#